data_AF-A0A7W1SXG5-F1
#
_entry.id   AF-A0A7W1SXG5-F1
#
_cell.length_a   1.000
_cell.length_b   1.000
_cell.length_c   1.000
_cell.angle_alpha   90.00
_cell.angle_beta   90.00
_cell.angle_gamma   90.00
#
_symmetry.space_group_name_H-M   'P 1'
#
loop_
_entity.id
_entity.type
_entity.pdbx_description
1 polymer ?
#
loop_
_entity_poly.entity_id
_entity_poly.type
_entity_poly.pdbx_seq_one_letter_code
_entity_poly.pdbx_strand_id
1 'polypeptide(L)'
;MEPLFRNGGAALDIAGGQGRHALPLAVRNWNVSVIDISPVALSKLKQDAEALQVQVDTLVADISQCKLEVDHFDLVLLFFYSDRDVLPKVLAALKCGGVLICKLHVCSQSEARHQKPESLRDGAELRSL
;
A
#
# COMPACT_ATOMS: atom_id res chain seq x y z
N MET A 1 17.96 -22.55 -5.91
CA MET A 1 16.62 -21.98 -6.19
C MET A 1 16.81 -20.99 -7.32
N GLU A 2 16.12 -21.17 -8.45
CA GLU A 2 16.18 -20.24 -9.57
C GLU A 2 15.50 -18.91 -9.19
N PRO A 3 16.05 -17.74 -9.56
CA PRO A 3 15.43 -16.45 -9.27
C PRO A 3 14.13 -16.31 -10.07
N LEU A 4 13.06 -15.90 -9.38
CA LEU A 4 11.72 -15.73 -9.99
C LEU A 4 11.71 -14.63 -11.06
N PHE A 5 12.53 -13.58 -10.89
CA PHE A 5 12.69 -12.50 -11.85
C PHE A 5 14.17 -12.37 -12.22
N ARG A 6 14.52 -12.67 -13.49
CA ARG A 6 15.92 -12.59 -13.95
C ARG A 6 16.35 -11.18 -14.33
N ASN A 7 15.47 -10.37 -14.92
CA ASN A 7 15.81 -9.06 -15.50
C ASN A 7 14.90 -7.90 -15.03
N GLY A 8 14.20 -8.06 -13.90
CA GLY A 8 13.17 -7.11 -13.48
C GLY A 8 11.88 -7.20 -14.31
N GLY A 9 10.93 -6.31 -14.04
CA GLY A 9 9.62 -6.26 -14.69
C GLY A 9 8.87 -4.98 -14.31
N ALA A 10 7.56 -4.96 -14.54
CA ALA A 10 6.68 -3.89 -14.07
C ALA A 10 6.25 -4.14 -12.61
N ALA A 11 6.52 -3.18 -11.73
CA ALA A 11 6.14 -3.23 -10.33
C ALA A 11 5.19 -2.09 -9.94
N LEU A 12 4.18 -2.40 -9.13
CA LEU A 12 3.31 -1.43 -8.48
C LEU A 12 3.48 -1.48 -6.96
N ASP A 13 3.86 -0.37 -6.33
CA ASP A 13 3.93 -0.20 -4.87
C ASP A 13 2.72 0.63 -4.39
N ILE A 14 1.72 -0.06 -3.83
CA ILE A 14 0.48 0.54 -3.35
C ILE A 14 0.66 0.97 -1.90
N ALA A 15 0.28 2.21 -1.59
CA ALA A 15 0.61 2.86 -0.32
C ALA A 15 2.13 2.87 -0.06
N GLY A 16 2.91 3.07 -1.13
CA GLY A 16 4.37 2.93 -1.11
C GLY A 16 5.08 4.06 -0.37
N GLY A 17 4.39 5.16 -0.04
CA GLY A 17 4.92 6.27 0.73
C GLY A 17 6.23 6.84 0.16
N GLN A 18 7.28 6.83 0.97
CA GLN A 18 8.62 7.32 0.59
C GLN A 18 9.42 6.28 -0.23
N GLY A 19 8.80 5.21 -0.70
CA GLY A 19 9.39 4.24 -1.64
C GLY A 19 10.39 3.27 -1.03
N ARG A 20 10.10 2.77 0.18
CA ARG A 20 10.96 1.79 0.87
C ARG A 20 11.20 0.51 0.07
N HIS A 21 10.27 0.16 -0.81
CA HIS A 21 10.41 -0.96 -1.75
C HIS A 21 10.70 -0.45 -3.17
N ALA A 22 10.03 0.63 -3.57
CA ALA A 22 10.17 1.20 -4.91
C ALA A 22 11.61 1.56 -5.28
N LEU A 23 12.36 2.22 -4.40
CA LEU A 23 13.73 2.65 -4.69
C LEU A 23 14.69 1.45 -4.89
N PRO A 24 14.76 0.45 -3.99
CA PRO A 24 15.56 -0.76 -4.24
C PRO A 24 15.19 -1.52 -5.51
N LEU A 25 13.92 -1.52 -5.91
CA LEU A 25 13.47 -2.15 -7.16
C LEU A 25 13.94 -1.36 -8.38
N ALA A 26 13.77 -0.03 -8.37
CA ALA A 26 14.19 0.85 -9.46
C ALA A 26 15.71 0.77 -9.70
N VAL A 27 16.52 0.73 -8.64
CA VAL A 27 17.98 0.50 -8.72
C VAL A 27 18.33 -0.83 -9.40
N ARG A 28 17.43 -1.82 -9.35
CA ARG A 28 17.59 -3.13 -10.00
C ARG A 28 16.90 -3.21 -11.37
N ASN A 29 16.71 -2.08 -12.03
CA ASN A 29 16.11 -1.95 -13.37
C ASN A 29 14.65 -2.41 -13.46
N TRP A 30 13.90 -2.35 -12.37
CA TRP A 30 12.44 -2.51 -12.45
C TRP A 30 11.80 -1.22 -12.94
N ASN A 31 10.73 -1.34 -13.73
CA ASN A 31 9.84 -0.23 -14.02
C ASN A 31 8.84 -0.10 -12.87
N VAL A 32 8.99 0.91 -12.02
CA VAL A 32 8.24 1.01 -10.77
C VAL A 32 7.25 2.17 -10.81
N SER A 33 5.99 1.86 -10.54
CA SER A 33 4.95 2.85 -10.23
C SER A 33 4.58 2.82 -8.75
N VAL A 34 4.32 3.98 -8.16
CA VAL A 34 3.93 4.13 -6.75
C VAL A 34 2.64 4.92 -6.66
N ILE A 35 1.66 4.37 -5.94
CA ILE A 35 0.40 5.08 -5.62
C ILE A 35 0.38 5.34 -4.13
N ASP A 36 0.22 6.60 -3.73
CA ASP A 36 0.06 6.99 -2.33
C ASP A 36 -0.82 8.23 -2.21
N ILE A 37 -1.58 8.34 -1.11
CA ILE A 37 -2.43 9.52 -0.85
C ILE A 37 -1.61 10.75 -0.46
N SER A 38 -0.37 10.56 0.01
CA SER A 38 0.47 11.62 0.55
C SER A 38 1.35 12.26 -0.53
N PRO A 39 1.03 13.47 -1.03
CA PRO A 39 1.91 14.18 -1.97
C PRO A 39 3.27 14.50 -1.35
N VAL A 40 3.33 14.67 -0.02
CA VAL A 40 4.59 14.91 0.70
C VAL A 40 5.49 13.68 0.66
N ALA A 41 4.93 12.48 0.85
CA ALA A 41 5.71 11.24 0.77
C ALA A 41 6.23 11.00 -0.66
N LEU A 42 5.39 11.20 -1.68
CA LEU A 42 5.80 11.04 -3.07
C LEU A 42 6.81 12.11 -3.51
N SER A 43 6.75 13.33 -2.97
CA SER A 43 7.76 14.37 -3.23
C SER A 43 9.14 13.94 -2.72
N LYS A 44 9.22 13.39 -1.50
CA LYS A 44 10.48 12.86 -0.95
C LYS A 44 10.98 11.65 -1.74
N LEU A 45 10.09 10.73 -2.11
CA LEU A 45 10.42 9.61 -2.98
C LEU A 45 11.08 10.09 -4.30
N LYS A 46 10.53 11.12 -4.94
CA LYS A 46 11.12 11.68 -6.18
C LYS A 46 12.51 12.25 -5.95
N GLN A 47 12.72 12.97 -4.85
CA GLN A 47 14.05 13.52 -4.50
C GLN A 47 15.06 12.40 -4.26
N ASP A 48 14.68 11.35 -3.54
CA ASP A 48 15.53 10.19 -3.29
C ASP A 48 15.81 9.40 -4.57
N ALA A 49 14.82 9.28 -5.47
CA ALA A 49 14.98 8.65 -6.78
C ALA A 49 15.96 9.43 -7.67
N GLU A 50 15.86 10.77 -7.69
CA GLU A 50 16.78 11.64 -8.40
C GLU A 50 18.21 11.52 -7.87
N ALA A 51 18.39 11.51 -6.54
CA ALA A 51 19.69 11.31 -5.91
C ALA A 51 20.33 9.94 -6.24
N LEU A 52 19.50 8.91 -6.44
CA LEU A 52 19.90 7.57 -6.86
C LEU A 52 20.01 7.40 -8.38
N GLN A 53 19.69 8.44 -9.16
CA GLN A 53 19.67 8.43 -10.62
C GLN A 53 18.77 7.33 -11.22
N VAL A 54 17.64 7.07 -10.56
CA VAL A 54 16.62 6.11 -11.01
C VAL A 54 15.30 6.81 -11.29
N GLN A 55 14.46 6.20 -12.10
CA GLN A 55 13.11 6.69 -12.38
C GLN A 55 12.08 5.88 -11.60
N VAL A 56 11.10 6.59 -11.03
CA VAL A 56 9.94 6.01 -10.35
C VAL A 56 8.72 6.83 -10.75
N ASP A 57 7.74 6.18 -11.34
CA ASP A 57 6.45 6.80 -11.65
C ASP A 57 5.63 6.92 -10.37
N THR A 58 4.99 8.07 -10.16
CA THR A 58 4.22 8.33 -8.94
C THR A 58 2.84 8.87 -9.26
N LEU A 59 1.84 8.40 -8.55
CA LEU A 59 0.48 8.92 -8.61
C LEU A 59 -0.03 9.25 -7.20
N VAL A 60 -0.38 10.52 -6.99
CA VAL A 60 -1.07 10.95 -5.76
C VAL A 60 -2.54 10.60 -5.89
N ALA A 61 -2.97 9.52 -5.26
CA ALA A 61 -4.36 9.09 -5.29
C ALA A 61 -4.70 8.11 -4.15
N ASP A 62 -5.98 8.04 -3.82
CA ASP A 62 -6.51 6.90 -3.06
C ASP A 62 -6.68 5.71 -4.01
N ILE A 63 -5.98 4.62 -3.70
CA ILE A 63 -6.07 3.39 -4.48
C ILE A 63 -7.51 2.90 -4.59
N SER A 64 -8.39 3.12 -3.61
CA SER A 64 -9.81 2.71 -3.63
C SER A 64 -10.56 3.30 -4.84
N GLN A 65 -10.18 4.49 -5.29
CA GLN A 65 -10.79 5.22 -6.40
C GLN A 65 -10.06 5.03 -7.74
N CYS A 66 -8.86 4.45 -7.71
CA CYS A 66 -8.07 4.21 -8.90
C CYS A 66 -8.59 3.03 -9.73
N LYS A 67 -8.51 3.17 -11.04
CA LYS A 67 -8.59 2.08 -12.00
C LYS A 67 -7.17 1.60 -12.29
N LEU A 68 -6.90 0.32 -12.05
CA LEU A 68 -5.64 -0.31 -12.42
C LEU A 68 -5.79 -0.95 -13.79
N GLU A 69 -4.72 -0.90 -14.59
CA GLU A 69 -4.63 -1.70 -15.81
C GLU A 69 -4.61 -3.18 -15.46
N VAL A 70 -5.39 -3.98 -16.20
CA VAL A 70 -5.49 -5.43 -16.05
C VAL A 70 -4.29 -6.09 -16.74
N ASP A 71 -3.76 -7.19 -16.18
CA ASP A 71 -2.67 -7.99 -16.80
C ASP A 71 -1.41 -7.17 -17.11
N HIS A 72 -1.07 -6.19 -16.25
CA HIS A 72 0.01 -5.24 -16.49
C HIS A 72 1.26 -5.51 -15.63
N PHE A 73 1.09 -5.83 -14.35
CA PHE A 73 2.20 -5.87 -13.39
C PHE A 73 2.75 -7.28 -13.17
N ASP A 74 4.07 -7.39 -13.17
CA ASP A 74 4.80 -8.61 -12.80
C ASP A 74 4.88 -8.78 -11.26
N LEU A 75 4.90 -7.65 -10.55
CA LEU A 75 4.94 -7.58 -9.09
C LEU A 75 4.00 -6.49 -8.57
N VAL A 76 3.17 -6.80 -7.59
CA VAL A 76 2.43 -5.80 -6.81
C VAL A 76 2.80 -5.93 -5.34
N LEU A 77 3.09 -4.79 -4.71
CA LEU A 77 3.39 -4.67 -3.29
C LEU A 77 2.24 -3.95 -2.60
N LEU A 78 1.74 -4.52 -1.50
CA LEU A 78 0.66 -3.94 -0.70
C LEU A 78 0.97 -4.12 0.80
N PHE A 79 1.60 -3.11 1.40
CA PHE A 79 2.03 -3.15 2.78
C PHE A 79 1.30 -2.08 3.61
N PHE A 80 0.89 -2.45 4.82
CA PHE A 80 0.27 -1.53 5.78
C PHE A 80 -1.00 -0.84 5.26
N TYR A 81 -1.72 -1.49 4.34
CA TYR A 81 -3.02 -1.06 3.85
C TYR A 81 -4.12 -1.95 4.41
N SER A 82 -5.18 -1.34 4.94
CA SER A 82 -6.21 -2.04 5.72
C SER A 82 -7.46 -2.41 4.93
N ASP A 83 -7.78 -1.63 3.89
CA ASP A 83 -8.96 -1.89 3.07
C ASP A 83 -8.70 -3.09 2.15
N ARG A 84 -9.55 -4.11 2.27
CA ARG A 84 -9.42 -5.39 1.57
C ARG A 84 -10.23 -5.42 0.28
N ASP A 85 -11.14 -4.47 0.09
CA ASP A 85 -12.00 -4.40 -1.10
C ASP A 85 -11.20 -4.02 -2.35
N VAL A 86 -9.96 -3.57 -2.16
CA VAL A 86 -9.02 -3.33 -3.27
C VAL A 86 -8.37 -4.62 -3.79
N LEU A 87 -8.41 -5.73 -3.06
CA LEU A 87 -7.70 -6.95 -3.46
C LEU A 87 -8.17 -7.52 -4.81
N PRO A 88 -9.48 -7.58 -5.15
CA PRO A 88 -9.91 -8.08 -6.46
C PRO A 88 -9.29 -7.31 -7.63
N LYS A 89 -9.23 -5.97 -7.56
CA LYS A 89 -8.62 -5.16 -8.62
C LYS A 89 -7.09 -5.25 -8.63
N VAL A 90 -6.47 -5.41 -7.47
CA VAL A 90 -5.02 -5.64 -7.37
C VAL A 90 -4.64 -6.97 -8.02
N LEU A 91 -5.41 -8.02 -7.76
CA LEU A 91 -5.20 -9.33 -8.37
C LEU A 91 -5.44 -9.30 -9.88
N ALA A 92 -6.47 -8.57 -10.35
CA ALA A 92 -6.71 -8.41 -11.78
C ALA A 92 -5.60 -7.61 -12.50
N ALA A 93 -4.88 -6.74 -11.78
CA ALA A 93 -3.78 -5.97 -12.34
C ALA A 93 -2.50 -6.79 -12.55
N LEU A 94 -2.40 -7.96 -11.91
CA LEU A 94 -1.27 -8.87 -12.10
C LEU A 94 -1.33 -9.58 -13.43
N LYS A 95 -0.16 -9.73 -14.05
CA LYS A 95 0.03 -10.63 -15.18
C LYS A 95 -0.21 -12.09 -14.79
N CYS A 96 -0.49 -12.93 -15.78
CA CYS A 96 -0.35 -14.38 -15.59
C CYS A 96 1.06 -14.73 -15.07
N GLY A 97 1.16 -15.36 -13.90
CA GLY A 97 2.43 -15.65 -13.23
C GLY A 97 3.01 -14.49 -12.40
N GLY A 98 2.33 -13.34 -12.36
CA GLY A 98 2.67 -12.22 -11.51
C GLY A 98 2.49 -12.50 -10.02
N VAL A 99 3.15 -11.71 -9.19
CA VAL A 99 3.23 -11.94 -7.74
C VAL A 99 2.65 -10.78 -6.96
N LEU A 100 1.76 -11.08 -6.01
CA LEU A 100 1.39 -10.16 -4.93
C LEU A 100 2.22 -10.47 -3.68
N ILE A 101 2.95 -9.48 -3.17
CA ILE A 101 3.53 -9.53 -1.83
C ILE A 101 2.79 -8.52 -0.97
N CYS A 102 2.13 -8.99 0.09
CA CYS A 102 1.35 -8.13 0.95
C CYS A 102 1.53 -8.42 2.43
N LYS A 103 1.31 -7.37 3.24
CA LYS A 103 1.17 -7.47 4.70
C LYS A 103 -0.16 -6.87 5.11
N LEU A 104 -1.08 -7.73 5.55
CA LEU A 104 -2.44 -7.36 5.95
C LEU A 104 -2.65 -7.61 7.44
N HIS A 105 -3.32 -6.69 8.13
CA HIS A 105 -3.76 -6.91 9.50
C HIS A 105 -4.93 -7.90 9.50
N VAL A 106 -4.72 -9.10 10.04
CA VAL A 106 -5.79 -10.08 10.24
C VAL A 106 -6.47 -9.76 11.55
N CYS A 107 -7.68 -9.20 11.50
CA CYS A 107 -8.50 -9.04 12.69
C CYS A 107 -9.19 -10.38 12.96
N SER A 108 -8.83 -11.04 14.06
CA SER A 108 -9.51 -12.25 14.49
C SER A 108 -10.84 -11.88 15.16
N GLN A 109 -11.93 -12.63 14.91
CA GLN A 109 -13.24 -12.35 15.55
C GLN A 109 -13.16 -12.35 17.10
N SER A 110 -12.12 -12.94 17.71
CA SER A 110 -11.87 -12.91 19.15
C SER A 110 -11.51 -11.53 19.71
N GLU A 111 -10.98 -10.62 18.90
CA GLU A 111 -10.53 -9.29 19.35
C GLU A 111 -11.61 -8.22 19.21
N ALA A 112 -12.60 -8.42 18.34
CA ALA A 112 -13.72 -7.50 18.15
C ALA A 112 -14.67 -7.41 19.38
N ARG A 113 -14.59 -8.36 20.33
CA ARG A 113 -15.42 -8.35 21.55
C ARG A 113 -14.86 -7.50 22.71
N HIS A 114 -13.65 -6.95 22.60
CA HIS A 114 -13.00 -6.20 23.68
C HIS A 114 -13.00 -4.67 23.52
N GLN A 115 -13.57 -4.13 22.44
CA GLN A 115 -13.82 -2.69 22.36
C GLN A 115 -15.12 -2.37 23.11
N LYS A 116 -14.98 -1.96 24.37
CA LYS A 116 -16.08 -1.42 25.19
C LYS A 116 -16.63 -0.16 24.50
N PRO A 117 -17.95 -0.01 24.29
CA PRO A 117 -18.51 1.23 23.77
C PRO A 117 -18.25 2.37 24.77
N GLU A 118 -17.69 3.47 24.27
CA GLU A 118 -17.51 4.72 25.00
C GLU A 118 -18.85 5.44 25.09
N SER A 119 -19.72 4.98 25.99
CA SER A 119 -20.90 5.75 26.40
C SER A 119 -21.26 5.41 27.83
N LEU A 120 -21.07 6.40 28.70
CA LEU A 120 -21.78 6.68 29.96
C LEU A 120 -21.00 7.82 30.64
N ARG A 121 -21.07 9.02 30.05
CA ARG A 121 -20.90 10.28 30.78
C ARG A 121 -22.27 10.93 30.77
N ASP A 122 -23.15 10.44 31.64
CA ASP A 122 -24.39 11.14 31.98
C ASP A 122 -24.39 11.45 33.48
N GLY A 123 -24.86 12.65 33.77
CA GLY A 123 -24.54 13.42 34.95
C GLY A 123 -25.15 12.92 36.25
N ALA A 124 -24.47 13.28 37.34
CA ALA A 124 -25.06 13.38 38.65
C ALA A 124 -24.61 14.71 39.28
N GLU A 125 -25.40 15.76 39.05
CA GLU A 125 -25.46 16.89 39.98
C GLU A 125 -26.01 16.35 41.30
N LEU A 126 -25.18 16.27 42.34
CA LEU A 126 -25.63 16.05 43.71
C LEU A 126 -25.98 17.40 44.33
N ARG A 127 -27.27 17.75 44.31
CA ARG A 127 -27.86 18.65 45.30
C ARG A 127 -28.47 17.80 46.42
N SER A 128 -28.08 18.07 47.65
CA SER A 128 -28.98 17.97 48.81
C SER A 128 -28.34 18.59 50.05
N LEU A 129 -28.99 19.67 50.50
CA LEU A 129 -29.32 20.07 51.88
C LEU A 129 -28.26 19.86 52.99
#